data_AF-A0A6F9C7W6-F1
#
_entry.id   AF-A0A6F9C7W6-F1
#
_cell.length_a   1.000
_cell.length_b   1.000
_cell.length_c   1.000
_cell.angle_alpha   90.00
_cell.angle_beta   90.00
_cell.angle_gamma   90.00
#
_symmetry.space_group_name_H-M   'P 1'
#
loop_
_entity.id
_entity.type
_entity.pdbx_description
1 polymer ?
#
loop_
_entity_poly.entity_id
_entity_poly.type
_entity_poly.pdbx_seq_one_letter_code
_entity_poly.pdbx_strand_id
1 'polypeptide(L)'
;MGECSFLPKFSIHIETKYEDNKGSNDNIFSDSENKDQEREVCFVDIAYDEIPERYFKESEDLRYFKSEKTSRGMLQEGWRDTQEPIMCSYKLVTVKFEVWGLQTRVEQFVHKVVRDVLLLGHRQAFAWVDEWIDMTMDEVREYERTIQEATNEKIGIFPPSISISEMPLSSCTLSGPASAPTTPLCTDAPEFLSVPKDRARKKSAPETLTLPNAATQNQSGVPQGSMLVPLPNQNHSPWPSSDSDQAELGGK
;
A
#
# COMPACT_ATOMS: atom_id res chain seq x y z
N MET A 1 -9.94 3.63 39.80
CA MET A 1 -9.92 4.24 38.45
C MET A 1 -8.54 4.80 38.21
N GLY A 2 -7.88 4.35 37.16
CA GLY A 2 -6.59 4.85 36.70
C GLY A 2 -6.43 4.38 35.27
N GLU A 3 -7.11 5.05 34.34
CA GLU A 3 -6.80 4.91 32.92
C GLU A 3 -5.42 5.52 32.71
N CYS A 4 -4.41 4.66 32.62
CA CYS A 4 -3.11 5.07 32.10
C CYS A 4 -3.23 5.11 30.58
N SER A 5 -3.49 6.30 30.04
CA SER A 5 -3.57 6.58 28.61
C SER A 5 -2.31 7.28 28.09
N PHE A 6 -1.13 6.96 28.62
CA PHE A 6 0.12 7.38 27.99
C PHE A 6 0.52 6.35 26.93
N LEU A 7 -0.23 6.31 25.82
CA LEU A 7 0.28 5.71 24.59
C LEU A 7 1.39 6.65 24.10
N PRO A 8 2.65 6.20 24.08
CA PRO A 8 3.72 7.00 23.49
C PRO A 8 3.35 7.36 22.04
N LYS A 9 3.71 8.56 21.62
CA LYS A 9 3.37 9.08 20.29
C LYS A 9 4.06 8.21 19.23
N PHE A 10 3.26 7.38 18.56
CA PHE A 10 3.65 6.60 17.41
C PHE A 10 2.96 7.19 16.18
N SER A 11 3.73 7.48 15.12
CA SER A 11 3.16 7.94 13.86
C SER A 11 3.93 7.37 12.68
N ILE A 12 3.18 6.94 11.66
CA ILE A 12 3.70 6.67 10.32
C ILE A 12 3.03 7.70 9.41
N HIS A 13 3.84 8.47 8.69
CA HIS A 13 3.39 9.39 7.67
C HIS A 13 3.99 8.97 6.32
N ILE A 14 3.16 8.86 5.30
CA ILE A 14 3.60 8.49 3.95
C ILE A 14 3.06 9.53 2.97
N GLU A 15 3.97 10.34 2.41
CA GLU A 15 3.66 11.22 1.29
C GLU A 15 3.97 10.46 -0.01
N THR A 16 3.04 10.45 -0.97
CA THR A 16 3.23 9.77 -2.26
C THR A 16 3.13 10.74 -3.41
N LYS A 17 4.09 10.68 -4.33
CA LYS A 17 4.07 11.39 -5.62
C LYS A 17 4.28 10.40 -6.76
N TYR A 18 3.80 10.74 -7.94
CA TYR A 18 3.89 9.90 -9.13
C TYR A 18 4.47 10.70 -10.28
N GLU A 19 5.40 10.09 -11.04
CA GLU A 19 5.92 10.65 -12.28
C GLU A 19 6.09 9.56 -13.33
N ASP A 20 5.91 9.90 -14.60
CA ASP A 20 6.12 9.00 -15.75
C ASP A 20 7.62 8.91 -16.08
N ASN A 21 8.37 8.37 -15.12
CA ASN A 21 9.81 8.13 -15.24
C ASN A 21 10.22 6.83 -14.54
N LYS A 22 11.54 6.56 -14.55
CA LYS A 22 12.13 5.31 -14.04
C LYS A 22 12.70 5.46 -12.62
N GLY A 23 12.18 6.39 -11.82
CA GLY A 23 12.71 6.67 -10.48
C GLY A 23 13.95 7.59 -10.49
N SER A 24 14.03 8.49 -11.46
CA SER A 24 15.21 9.34 -11.72
C SER A 24 15.15 10.75 -11.10
N ASN A 25 14.09 11.08 -10.35
CA ASN A 25 13.93 12.40 -9.74
C ASN A 25 14.30 12.40 -8.25
N ASP A 26 15.56 12.74 -7.95
CA ASP A 26 16.07 12.81 -6.57
C ASP A 26 15.45 13.98 -5.75
N ASN A 27 14.81 14.94 -6.41
CA ASN A 27 14.32 16.17 -5.79
C ASN A 27 12.80 16.24 -5.66
N ILE A 28 12.08 15.15 -5.92
CA ILE A 28 10.61 15.15 -5.98
C ILE A 28 9.93 15.61 -4.68
N PHE A 29 10.62 15.53 -3.54
CA PHE A 29 10.17 16.01 -2.23
C PHE A 29 10.97 17.22 -1.71
N SER A 30 11.51 18.07 -2.60
CA SER A 30 12.25 19.29 -2.22
C SER A 30 11.43 20.24 -1.35
N ASP A 31 10.12 20.29 -1.57
CA ASP A 31 9.20 21.24 -0.93
C ASP A 31 8.59 20.71 0.38
N SER A 32 8.96 19.48 0.78
CA SER A 32 8.46 18.88 2.01
C SER A 32 9.03 19.58 3.26
N GLU A 33 8.25 19.62 4.34
CA GLU A 33 8.66 20.25 5.61
C GLU A 33 9.91 19.61 6.23
N ASN A 34 10.26 18.39 5.83
CA ASN A 34 11.42 17.63 6.30
C ASN A 34 12.57 17.60 5.27
N LYS A 35 12.71 18.62 4.42
CA LYS A 35 13.76 18.68 3.37
C LYS A 35 15.19 18.59 3.87
N ASP A 36 15.46 19.06 5.08
CA ASP A 36 16.83 19.10 5.65
C ASP A 36 17.20 17.85 6.46
N GLN A 37 16.30 16.86 6.55
CA GLN A 37 16.58 15.59 7.23
C GLN A 37 17.32 14.63 6.30
N GLU A 38 18.23 13.83 6.87
CA GLU A 38 18.89 12.74 6.15
C GLU A 38 17.86 11.71 5.69
N ARG A 39 17.97 11.28 4.43
CA ARG A 39 17.04 10.35 3.79
C ARG A 39 17.81 9.17 3.24
N GLU A 40 17.33 7.97 3.53
CA GLU A 40 17.76 6.76 2.85
C GLU A 40 16.85 6.52 1.64
N VAL A 41 17.45 6.38 0.46
CA VAL A 41 16.71 6.02 -0.77
C VAL A 41 16.73 4.51 -0.93
N CYS A 42 15.55 3.91 -0.98
CA CYS A 42 15.37 2.47 -1.19
C CYS A 42 14.58 2.22 -2.47
N PHE A 43 15.24 1.64 -3.48
CA PHE A 43 14.56 1.19 -4.69
C PHE A 43 13.87 -0.15 -4.42
N VAL A 44 12.62 -0.25 -4.88
CA VAL A 44 11.81 -1.48 -4.81
C VAL A 44 11.75 -2.09 -6.21
N ASP A 45 12.15 -3.35 -6.33
CA ASP A 45 12.04 -4.13 -7.57
C ASP A 45 10.90 -5.14 -7.47
N ILE A 46 9.78 -4.82 -8.09
CA ILE A 46 8.58 -5.66 -8.05
C ILE A 46 8.79 -7.05 -8.66
N ALA A 47 9.81 -7.26 -9.49
CA ALA A 47 10.08 -8.57 -10.11
C ALA A 47 11.17 -9.35 -9.37
N TYR A 48 12.24 -8.68 -8.91
CA TYR A 48 13.45 -9.35 -8.42
C TYR A 48 13.73 -9.21 -6.93
N ASP A 49 13.07 -8.29 -6.21
CA ASP A 49 13.22 -8.24 -4.76
C ASP A 49 12.57 -9.47 -4.11
N GLU A 50 13.27 -10.03 -3.12
CA GLU A 50 12.77 -11.16 -2.34
C GLU A 50 11.53 -10.78 -1.54
N ILE A 51 10.53 -11.66 -1.55
CA ILE A 51 9.40 -11.62 -0.60
C ILE A 51 9.49 -12.82 0.33
N PRO A 52 8.95 -12.73 1.55
CA PRO A 52 8.86 -13.88 2.41
C PRO A 52 8.10 -15.04 1.73
N GLU A 53 8.69 -16.23 1.73
CA GLU A 53 8.16 -17.44 1.06
C GLU A 53 6.68 -17.71 1.33
N ARG A 54 6.21 -17.43 2.56
CA ARG A 54 4.79 -17.59 2.94
C ARG A 54 3.81 -16.73 2.15
N TYR A 55 4.29 -15.69 1.46
CA TYR A 55 3.50 -14.82 0.59
C TYR A 55 3.78 -15.07 -0.89
N PHE A 56 4.73 -15.95 -1.23
CA PHE A 56 5.01 -16.28 -2.62
C PHE A 56 3.83 -17.06 -3.23
N LYS A 57 3.46 -16.65 -4.44
CA LYS A 57 2.51 -17.36 -5.30
C LYS A 57 3.05 -17.28 -6.72
N GLU A 58 3.10 -18.42 -7.38
CA GLU A 58 3.58 -18.52 -8.76
C GLU A 58 2.78 -17.63 -9.73
N SER A 59 1.46 -17.51 -9.52
CA SER A 59 0.59 -16.62 -10.30
C SER A 59 0.90 -15.13 -10.13
N GLU A 60 1.61 -14.75 -9.08
CA GLU A 60 2.02 -13.36 -8.79
C GLU A 60 3.52 -13.13 -9.09
N ASP A 61 4.22 -14.12 -9.67
CA ASP A 61 5.63 -14.00 -10.06
C ASP A 61 5.77 -13.27 -11.41
N LEU A 62 6.19 -12.01 -11.34
CA LEU A 62 6.26 -11.14 -12.52
C LEU A 62 7.32 -11.54 -13.55
N ARG A 63 8.24 -12.44 -13.19
CA ARG A 63 9.23 -13.01 -14.11
C ARG A 63 8.59 -13.99 -15.08
N TYR A 64 7.40 -14.50 -14.76
CA TYR A 64 6.65 -15.48 -15.55
C TYR A 64 5.24 -15.03 -15.90
N PHE A 65 4.68 -14.06 -15.16
CA PHE A 65 3.38 -13.47 -15.47
C PHE A 65 3.44 -12.62 -16.75
N LYS A 66 2.44 -12.82 -17.62
CA LYS A 66 2.16 -11.98 -18.77
C LYS A 66 0.66 -11.72 -18.83
N SER A 67 0.29 -10.45 -18.89
CA SER A 67 -1.10 -10.03 -19.02
C SER A 67 -1.68 -10.42 -20.38
N GLU A 68 -2.87 -10.99 -20.38
CA GLU A 68 -3.60 -11.33 -21.61
C GLU A 68 -4.21 -10.07 -22.25
N LYS A 69 -4.68 -9.12 -21.45
CA LYS A 69 -5.37 -7.92 -21.95
C LYS A 69 -4.40 -6.85 -22.46
N THR A 70 -3.26 -6.69 -21.80
CA THR A 70 -2.30 -5.62 -22.09
C THR A 70 -1.03 -6.12 -22.78
N SER A 71 -0.83 -7.45 -22.85
CA SER A 71 0.42 -8.08 -23.32
C SER A 71 1.68 -7.70 -22.53
N ARG A 72 1.55 -6.98 -21.40
CA ARG A 72 2.68 -6.58 -20.55
C ARG A 72 3.23 -7.75 -19.76
N GLY A 73 4.52 -7.69 -19.44
CA GLY A 73 5.26 -8.82 -18.90
C GLY A 73 5.66 -9.81 -20.00
N MET A 74 6.51 -10.79 -19.74
CA MET A 74 7.19 -11.09 -18.48
C MET A 74 8.32 -10.08 -18.17
N LEU A 75 8.55 -9.77 -16.90
CA LEU A 75 9.58 -8.82 -16.47
C LEU A 75 10.96 -9.50 -16.34
N GLN A 76 11.81 -9.30 -17.34
CA GLN A 76 13.19 -9.80 -17.36
C GLN A 76 14.13 -8.92 -16.52
N GLU A 77 15.35 -9.38 -16.25
CA GLU A 77 16.35 -8.56 -15.57
C GLU A 77 16.60 -7.27 -16.37
N GLY A 78 16.65 -6.12 -15.69
CA GLY A 78 16.71 -4.82 -16.35
C GLY A 78 15.39 -4.36 -16.99
N TRP A 79 14.24 -4.96 -16.63
CA TRP A 79 12.92 -4.60 -17.20
C TRP A 79 12.61 -3.10 -17.16
N ARG A 80 13.09 -2.38 -16.15
CA ARG A 80 12.90 -0.92 -16.03
C ARG A 80 13.32 -0.16 -17.28
N ASP A 81 14.31 -0.66 -18.03
CA ASP A 81 14.81 0.00 -19.24
C ASP A 81 14.05 -0.36 -20.51
N THR A 82 13.28 -1.44 -20.50
CA THR A 82 12.65 -2.03 -21.68
C THR A 82 11.14 -1.96 -21.68
N GLN A 83 10.50 -1.72 -20.54
CA GLN A 83 9.04 -1.66 -20.42
C GLN A 83 8.52 -0.24 -20.61
N GLU A 84 7.48 -0.12 -21.44
CA GLU A 84 6.69 1.11 -21.61
C GLU A 84 5.20 0.72 -21.70
N PRO A 85 4.26 1.55 -21.20
CA PRO A 85 4.51 2.77 -20.42
C PRO A 85 5.06 2.46 -19.02
N ILE A 86 5.90 3.34 -18.47
CA ILE A 86 6.43 3.22 -17.11
C ILE A 86 6.17 4.47 -16.26
N MET A 87 5.88 4.25 -14.99
CA MET A 87 5.74 5.29 -13.98
C MET A 87 6.47 4.88 -12.70
N CYS A 88 6.86 5.86 -11.91
CA CYS A 88 7.44 5.66 -10.59
C CYS A 88 6.52 6.24 -9.52
N SER A 89 6.22 5.46 -8.49
CA SER A 89 5.61 5.94 -7.25
C SER A 89 6.71 6.23 -6.23
N TYR A 90 6.94 7.51 -5.96
CA TYR A 90 7.87 7.96 -4.94
C TYR A 90 7.13 8.05 -3.62
N LYS A 91 7.63 7.37 -2.58
CA LYS A 91 7.00 7.29 -1.26
C LYS A 91 7.96 7.80 -0.18
N LEU A 92 7.71 8.98 0.34
CA LEU A 92 8.45 9.54 1.47
C LEU A 92 7.80 9.03 2.77
N VAL A 93 8.46 8.07 3.40
CA VAL A 93 8.00 7.46 4.65
C VAL A 93 8.71 8.13 5.83
N THR A 94 7.94 8.63 6.78
CA THR A 94 8.44 9.16 8.06
C THR A 94 7.82 8.35 9.20
N VAL A 95 8.65 7.72 10.02
CA VAL A 95 8.21 7.02 11.23
C VAL A 95 8.72 7.78 12.45
N LYS A 96 7.85 8.00 13.43
CA LYS A 96 8.23 8.58 14.73
C LYS A 96 7.76 7.65 15.84
N PHE A 97 8.68 7.28 16.73
CA PHE A 97 8.40 6.46 17.90
C PHE A 97 9.16 7.00 19.13
N GLU A 98 8.50 7.84 19.91
CA GLU A 98 9.11 8.59 21.02
C GLU A 98 9.21 7.76 22.32
N VAL A 99 9.81 6.57 22.25
CA VAL A 99 10.07 5.71 23.42
C VAL A 99 11.56 5.55 23.66
N TRP A 100 11.99 5.97 24.84
CA TRP A 100 13.38 5.88 25.26
C TRP A 100 13.89 4.43 25.20
N GLY A 101 15.08 4.26 24.61
CA GLY A 101 15.75 2.96 24.48
C GLY A 101 15.17 2.04 23.38
N LEU A 102 14.04 2.39 22.75
CA LEU A 102 13.40 1.56 21.71
C LEU A 102 13.19 2.28 20.37
N GLN A 103 13.27 3.62 20.34
CA GLN A 103 13.04 4.47 19.16
C GLN A 103 13.63 3.89 17.86
N THR A 104 14.96 3.88 17.73
CA THR A 104 15.65 3.48 16.50
C THR A 104 15.28 2.08 16.04
N ARG A 105 15.21 1.12 16.97
CA ARG A 105 14.92 -0.28 16.66
C ARG A 105 13.49 -0.45 16.12
N VAL A 106 12.53 0.27 16.71
CA VAL A 106 11.13 0.20 16.28
C VAL A 106 10.93 0.96 14.97
N GLU A 107 11.50 2.16 14.82
CA GLU A 107 11.40 2.94 13.58
C GLU A 107 11.98 2.17 12.39
N GLN A 108 13.18 1.60 12.53
CA GLN A 108 13.80 0.76 11.48
C GLN A 108 12.97 -0.48 11.16
N PHE A 109 12.41 -1.14 12.18
CA PHE A 109 11.52 -2.28 11.97
C PHE A 109 10.28 -1.88 11.17
N VAL A 110 9.65 -0.76 11.51
CA VAL A 110 8.46 -0.26 10.80
C VAL A 110 8.81 0.12 9.36
N HIS A 111 9.94 0.77 9.10
CA HIS A 111 10.40 1.04 7.73
C HIS A 111 10.54 -0.24 6.90
N LYS A 112 11.13 -1.30 7.48
CA LYS A 112 11.21 -2.61 6.82
C LYS A 112 9.83 -3.19 6.51
N VAL A 113 8.90 -3.14 7.47
CA VAL A 113 7.53 -3.62 7.27
C VAL A 113 6.83 -2.82 6.16
N VAL A 114 6.97 -1.50 6.15
CA VAL A 114 6.40 -0.64 5.09
C VAL A 114 6.97 -1.01 3.73
N ARG A 115 8.30 -1.19 3.62
CA ARG A 115 8.94 -1.66 2.37
C ARG A 115 8.35 -3.00 1.90
N ASP A 116 8.23 -3.99 2.79
CA ASP A 116 7.72 -5.32 2.45
C ASP A 116 6.25 -5.27 1.98
N VAL A 117 5.41 -4.45 2.62
CA VAL A 117 4.01 -4.24 2.23
C VAL A 117 3.92 -3.58 0.86
N LEU A 118 4.73 -2.55 0.61
CA LEU A 118 4.75 -1.84 -0.68
C LEU A 118 5.23 -2.76 -1.81
N LEU A 119 6.29 -3.54 -1.58
CA LEU A 119 6.78 -4.52 -2.55
C LEU A 119 5.70 -5.54 -2.91
N LEU A 120 5.08 -6.17 -1.91
CA LEU A 120 4.05 -7.19 -2.13
C LEU A 120 2.82 -6.59 -2.83
N GLY A 121 2.34 -5.43 -2.37
CA GLY A 121 1.17 -4.77 -2.94
C GLY A 121 1.38 -4.35 -4.41
N HIS A 122 2.55 -3.81 -4.75
CA HIS A 122 2.85 -3.44 -6.13
C HIS A 122 3.06 -4.64 -7.05
N ARG A 123 3.64 -5.74 -6.53
CA ARG A 123 3.71 -7.01 -7.25
C ARG A 123 2.31 -7.53 -7.61
N GLN A 124 1.41 -7.54 -6.63
CA GLN A 124 0.01 -7.95 -6.80
C GLN A 124 -0.74 -7.04 -7.77
N ALA A 125 -0.58 -5.72 -7.65
CA ALA A 125 -1.22 -4.78 -8.56
C ALA A 125 -0.85 -5.03 -10.03
N PHE A 126 0.41 -5.37 -10.32
CA PHE A 126 0.83 -5.74 -11.68
C PHE A 126 0.29 -7.11 -12.10
N ALA A 127 0.40 -8.12 -11.23
CA ALA A 127 -0.07 -9.48 -11.53
C ALA A 127 -1.58 -9.57 -11.75
N TRP A 128 -2.35 -8.68 -11.13
CA TRP A 128 -3.81 -8.63 -11.25
C TRP A 128 -4.29 -7.59 -12.27
N VAL A 129 -3.40 -7.07 -13.13
CA VAL A 129 -3.78 -6.05 -14.14
C VAL A 129 -4.96 -6.48 -15.00
N ASP A 130 -5.05 -7.77 -15.36
CA ASP A 130 -6.16 -8.26 -16.17
C ASP A 130 -7.52 -8.21 -15.44
N GLU A 131 -7.52 -8.19 -14.11
CA GLU A 131 -8.72 -8.10 -13.29
C GLU A 131 -9.26 -6.67 -13.21
N TRP A 132 -8.38 -5.66 -13.13
CA TRP A 132 -8.79 -4.28 -12.85
C TRP A 132 -8.69 -3.31 -14.03
N ILE A 133 -7.93 -3.62 -15.09
CA ILE A 133 -7.62 -2.63 -16.16
C ILE A 133 -8.86 -2.11 -16.91
N ASP A 134 -9.93 -2.91 -17.00
CA ASP A 134 -11.18 -2.54 -17.68
C ASP A 134 -12.28 -2.12 -16.71
N MET A 135 -12.01 -2.07 -15.41
CA MET A 135 -13.02 -1.68 -14.42
C MET A 135 -13.40 -0.22 -14.61
N THR A 136 -14.71 0.03 -14.65
CA THR A 136 -15.26 1.38 -14.56
C THR A 136 -15.17 1.90 -13.13
N MET A 137 -15.19 3.23 -12.96
CA MET A 137 -15.20 3.83 -11.61
C MET A 137 -16.40 3.40 -10.76
N ASP A 138 -17.52 3.05 -11.39
CA ASP A 138 -18.69 2.55 -10.67
C ASP A 138 -18.47 1.12 -10.15
N GLU A 139 -17.85 0.25 -10.96
CA GLU A 139 -17.44 -1.09 -10.51
C GLU A 139 -16.37 -1.03 -9.42
N VAL A 140 -15.44 -0.07 -9.50
CA VAL A 140 -14.44 0.18 -8.45
C VAL A 140 -15.14 0.55 -7.13
N ARG A 141 -16.07 1.51 -7.15
CA ARG A 141 -16.82 1.92 -5.94
C ARG A 141 -17.63 0.77 -5.36
N GLU A 142 -18.23 -0.05 -6.21
CA GLU A 142 -19.01 -1.21 -5.79
C GLU A 142 -18.13 -2.29 -5.15
N TYR A 143 -16.95 -2.53 -5.73
CA TYR A 143 -15.94 -3.41 -5.16
C TYR A 143 -15.46 -2.91 -3.79
N GLU A 144 -15.09 -1.62 -3.68
CA GLU A 144 -14.68 -1.00 -2.41
C GLU A 144 -15.75 -1.17 -1.33
N ARG A 145 -17.01 -0.89 -1.67
CA ARG A 145 -18.16 -1.05 -0.77
C ARG A 145 -18.29 -2.49 -0.27
N THR A 146 -18.26 -3.45 -1.19
CA THR A 146 -18.38 -4.89 -0.87
C THR A 146 -17.24 -5.37 0.03
N ILE A 147 -16.01 -4.97 -0.27
CA ILE A 147 -14.83 -5.34 0.53
C ILE A 147 -14.87 -4.66 1.91
N GLN A 148 -15.29 -3.40 1.99
CA GLN A 148 -15.45 -2.68 3.25
C GLN A 148 -16.49 -3.36 4.15
N GLU A 149 -17.65 -3.73 3.60
CA GLU A 149 -18.70 -4.46 4.31
C GLU A 149 -18.20 -5.82 4.82
N ALA A 150 -17.60 -6.64 3.95
CA ALA A 150 -17.06 -7.95 4.31
C ALA A 150 -15.93 -7.87 5.36
N THR A 151 -15.14 -6.79 5.33
CA THR A 151 -14.09 -6.53 6.33
C THR A 151 -14.70 -6.17 7.67
N ASN A 152 -15.71 -5.30 7.69
CA ASN A 152 -16.43 -4.91 8.91
C ASN A 152 -17.13 -6.10 9.57
N GLU A 153 -17.68 -7.03 8.80
CA GLU A 153 -18.27 -8.26 9.32
C GLU A 153 -17.25 -9.14 10.05
N LYS A 154 -16.02 -9.24 9.53
CA LYS A 154 -14.96 -10.09 10.11
C LYS A 154 -14.32 -9.48 11.35
N ILE A 155 -14.15 -8.16 11.39
CA ILE A 155 -13.48 -7.44 12.49
C ILE A 155 -14.46 -7.19 13.65
N GLY A 156 -15.77 -7.21 13.38
CA GLY A 156 -16.78 -6.71 14.30
C GLY A 156 -16.78 -5.17 14.34
N ILE A 157 -17.84 -4.57 14.90
CA ILE A 157 -18.01 -3.11 14.93
C ILE A 157 -17.01 -2.49 15.93
N PHE A 158 -15.79 -2.25 15.48
CA PHE A 158 -14.90 -1.25 16.08
C PHE A 158 -14.77 -0.12 15.06
N PRO A 159 -15.34 1.08 15.31
CA PRO A 159 -15.09 2.19 14.42
C PRO A 159 -13.59 2.52 14.50
N PRO A 160 -12.84 2.51 13.39
CA PRO A 160 -11.49 3.03 13.41
C PRO A 160 -11.60 4.54 13.60
N SER A 161 -10.96 5.11 14.63
CA SER A 161 -10.80 6.56 14.74
C SER A 161 -9.74 7.02 13.74
N ILE A 162 -10.07 7.03 12.45
CA ILE A 162 -9.25 7.67 11.44
C ILE A 162 -9.59 9.15 11.50
N SER A 163 -8.80 9.91 12.25
CA SER A 163 -8.83 11.36 12.18
C SER A 163 -8.01 11.81 10.98
N ILE A 164 -8.69 12.13 9.87
CA ILE A 164 -8.11 12.93 8.79
C ILE A 164 -8.09 14.37 9.30
N SER A 165 -6.99 14.81 9.90
CA SER A 165 -6.80 16.22 10.22
C SER A 165 -6.03 16.89 9.08
N GLU A 166 -6.71 17.76 8.32
CA GLU A 166 -6.01 18.83 7.61
C GLU A 166 -5.38 19.73 8.67
N MET A 167 -4.05 19.85 8.68
CA MET A 167 -3.36 20.76 9.58
C MET A 167 -3.44 22.18 8.99
N PRO A 168 -4.15 23.14 9.62
CA PRO A 168 -3.90 24.54 9.30
C PRO A 168 -2.51 24.92 9.80
N LEU A 169 -1.72 25.58 8.95
CA LEU A 169 -0.48 26.24 9.36
C LEU A 169 -0.83 27.24 10.48
N SER A 170 -0.22 27.07 11.64
CA SER A 170 -0.24 28.09 12.69
C SER A 170 1.11 28.16 13.38
N SER A 171 1.73 29.32 13.21
CA SER A 171 2.94 29.79 13.88
C SER A 171 2.75 29.78 15.39
N CYS A 172 3.69 29.21 16.13
CA CYS A 172 3.78 29.40 17.57
C CYS A 172 5.22 29.59 18.02
N THR A 173 5.42 30.73 18.65
CA THR A 173 6.60 31.28 19.31
C THR A 173 7.06 30.45 20.52
N LEU A 174 8.37 30.46 20.77
CA LEU A 174 9.02 29.89 21.97
C LEU A 174 8.44 30.44 23.28
N SER A 175 8.25 29.57 24.29
CA SER A 175 8.79 29.74 25.66
C SER A 175 8.27 28.68 26.66
N GLY A 176 9.16 28.19 27.53
CA GLY A 176 8.82 27.68 28.87
C GLY A 176 9.21 26.24 29.20
N PRO A 177 9.49 25.90 30.49
CA PRO A 177 10.82 25.40 30.87
C PRO A 177 10.92 23.89 31.17
N ALA A 178 12.18 23.44 31.19
CA ALA A 178 12.63 22.12 31.60
C ALA A 178 12.23 21.78 33.05
N SER A 179 11.76 20.55 33.26
CA SER A 179 11.74 19.90 34.57
C SER A 179 11.80 18.39 34.36
N ALA A 180 12.95 17.80 34.68
CA ALA A 180 13.16 16.36 34.70
C ALA A 180 12.66 15.77 36.03
N PRO A 181 12.06 14.57 36.04
CA PRO A 181 11.97 13.76 37.24
C PRO A 181 12.96 12.58 37.17
N THR A 182 13.70 12.41 38.26
CA THR A 182 14.68 11.36 38.52
C THR A 182 13.99 9.99 38.67
N THR A 183 14.55 8.95 38.03
CA THR A 183 14.12 7.55 38.18
C THR A 183 14.95 6.84 39.25
N PRO A 184 14.36 6.06 40.18
CA PRO A 184 15.12 5.15 41.02
C PRO A 184 15.48 3.88 40.24
N LEU A 185 16.73 3.45 40.39
CA LEU A 185 17.28 2.23 39.83
C LEU A 185 16.77 1.02 40.64
N CYS A 186 15.90 0.20 40.06
CA CYS A 186 15.62 -1.15 40.57
C CYS A 186 15.51 -2.11 39.37
N THR A 187 16.58 -2.85 39.17
CA THR A 187 16.67 -3.99 38.27
C THR A 187 16.12 -5.21 38.98
N ASP A 188 14.85 -5.55 38.73
CA ASP A 188 14.35 -6.94 38.77
C ASP A 188 12.98 -7.00 38.08
N ALA A 189 12.79 -8.03 37.24
CA ALA A 189 11.55 -8.27 36.52
C ALA A 189 10.53 -8.98 37.43
N PRO A 190 9.25 -8.57 37.46
CA PRO A 190 8.24 -9.28 38.24
C PRO A 190 7.94 -10.65 37.61
N GLU A 191 8.25 -11.73 38.34
CA GLU A 191 7.85 -13.10 38.02
C GLU A 191 6.34 -13.27 38.17
N PHE A 192 5.54 -12.93 37.16
CA PHE A 192 4.18 -13.50 37.06
C PHE A 192 3.60 -13.40 35.66
N LEU A 193 4.17 -14.11 34.68
CA LEU A 193 3.47 -14.53 33.46
C LEU A 193 4.02 -15.88 32.98
N SER A 194 3.81 -16.94 33.77
CA SER A 194 3.93 -18.30 33.27
C SER A 194 2.79 -18.57 32.27
N VAL A 195 3.14 -18.69 30.99
CA VAL A 195 2.21 -19.01 29.90
C VAL A 195 1.73 -20.46 30.03
N PRO A 196 0.42 -20.74 30.08
CA PRO A 196 -0.08 -22.11 30.02
C PRO A 196 0.29 -22.79 28.70
N LYS A 197 0.97 -23.94 28.83
CA LYS A 197 1.36 -24.83 27.76
C LYS A 197 0.17 -25.76 27.45
N ASP A 198 -0.70 -25.34 26.55
CA ASP A 198 -1.46 -26.19 25.61
C ASP A 198 -2.61 -25.39 24.96
N ARG A 199 -2.42 -25.01 23.69
CA ARG A 199 -3.53 -24.65 22.81
C ARG A 199 -3.23 -25.19 21.42
N ALA A 200 -4.09 -26.08 20.93
CA ALA A 200 -4.05 -26.61 19.58
C ALA A 200 -4.02 -25.46 18.56
N ARG A 201 -2.97 -25.44 17.71
CA ARG A 201 -2.72 -24.41 16.70
C ARG A 201 -3.76 -24.53 15.59
N LYS A 202 -4.88 -23.79 15.72
CA LYS A 202 -5.81 -23.60 14.60
C LYS A 202 -5.11 -22.77 13.54
N LYS A 203 -5.14 -23.26 12.30
CA LYS A 203 -4.63 -22.60 11.09
C LYS A 203 -5.19 -21.17 11.04
N SER A 204 -4.31 -20.18 11.05
CA SER A 204 -4.67 -18.76 11.02
C SER A 204 -4.08 -18.12 9.77
N ALA A 205 -4.89 -18.07 8.72
CA ALA A 205 -4.85 -17.07 7.66
C ALA A 205 -6.26 -17.03 7.02
N PRO A 206 -6.87 -15.87 6.78
CA PRO A 206 -8.13 -15.78 6.07
C PRO A 206 -7.88 -15.97 4.56
N GLU A 207 -8.59 -16.92 3.93
CA GLU A 207 -8.64 -17.13 2.46
C GLU A 207 -9.43 -15.99 1.77
N THR A 208 -9.13 -14.72 2.04
CA THR A 208 -9.91 -13.57 1.56
C THR A 208 -9.32 -12.89 0.33
N LEU A 209 -8.26 -13.42 -0.27
CA LEU A 209 -7.69 -12.88 -1.51
C LEU A 209 -7.79 -13.86 -2.68
N THR A 210 -8.93 -14.56 -2.78
CA THR A 210 -9.21 -15.40 -3.95
C THR A 210 -10.62 -15.09 -4.41
N LEU A 211 -10.72 -14.50 -5.60
CA LEU A 211 -11.99 -14.33 -6.29
C LEU A 211 -12.65 -15.70 -6.49
N PRO A 212 -13.97 -15.87 -6.28
CA PRO A 212 -14.64 -17.10 -6.66
C PRO A 212 -14.66 -17.24 -8.19
N ASN A 213 -14.15 -18.37 -8.70
CA ASN A 213 -14.22 -18.74 -10.12
C ASN A 213 -15.69 -18.86 -10.57
N ALA A 214 -16.11 -18.02 -11.51
CA ALA A 214 -17.42 -18.08 -12.18
C ALA A 214 -17.49 -19.18 -13.27
N ALA A 215 -16.92 -20.36 -13.01
CA ALA A 215 -16.86 -21.44 -14.00
C ALA A 215 -17.25 -22.78 -13.40
N THR A 216 -18.43 -22.89 -12.80
CA THR A 216 -19.13 -24.18 -12.69
C THR A 216 -20.64 -23.96 -12.60
N GLN A 217 -21.28 -23.74 -13.76
CA GLN A 217 -22.62 -24.25 -14.03
C GLN A 217 -22.87 -24.22 -15.54
N ASN A 218 -23.36 -25.36 -16.06
CA ASN A 218 -23.84 -25.66 -17.42
C ASN A 218 -22.84 -26.36 -18.36
N GLN A 219 -22.62 -27.65 -18.10
CA GLN A 219 -22.50 -28.64 -19.18
C GLN A 219 -23.91 -29.07 -19.62
N SER A 220 -24.31 -28.67 -20.83
CA SER A 220 -25.13 -29.51 -21.72
C SER A 220 -25.22 -28.90 -23.11
N GLY A 221 -24.63 -29.56 -24.11
CA GLY A 221 -25.02 -29.43 -25.53
C GLY A 221 -23.99 -28.80 -26.48
N VAL A 222 -23.24 -29.64 -27.18
CA VAL A 222 -22.55 -29.32 -28.46
C VAL A 222 -23.55 -29.59 -29.59
N PRO A 223 -23.60 -28.79 -30.69
CA PRO A 223 -22.97 -29.24 -31.92
C PRO A 223 -22.21 -28.16 -32.74
N GLN A 224 -21.45 -28.69 -33.70
CA GLN A 224 -20.45 -28.11 -34.60
C GLN A 224 -20.96 -27.01 -35.56
N GLY A 225 -20.05 -26.13 -36.04
CA GLY A 225 -20.22 -25.51 -37.36
C GLY A 225 -19.49 -24.19 -37.67
N SER A 226 -18.41 -24.30 -38.45
CA SER A 226 -17.88 -23.36 -39.46
C SER A 226 -16.94 -22.20 -39.06
N MET A 227 -15.87 -22.13 -39.86
CA MET A 227 -14.80 -21.12 -39.91
C MET A 227 -15.32 -19.77 -40.41
N LEU A 228 -14.66 -18.67 -40.03
CA LEU A 228 -14.26 -17.57 -40.91
C LEU A 228 -13.22 -16.67 -40.18
N VAL A 229 -12.14 -16.32 -40.87
CA VAL A 229 -11.03 -15.42 -40.45
C VAL A 229 -11.26 -13.98 -40.99
N PRO A 230 -10.43 -12.95 -40.71
CA PRO A 230 -10.86 -11.67 -40.12
C PRO A 230 -10.67 -10.46 -41.06
N LEU A 231 -11.02 -9.24 -40.63
CA LEU A 231 -10.48 -7.96 -41.17
C LEU A 231 -10.74 -6.78 -40.17
N PRO A 232 -10.09 -5.60 -40.28
CA PRO A 232 -9.31 -5.06 -39.18
C PRO A 232 -9.66 -3.58 -38.82
N ASN A 233 -8.94 -3.10 -37.80
CA ASN A 233 -8.51 -1.72 -37.61
C ASN A 233 -9.53 -0.73 -37.02
N GLN A 234 -9.20 -0.11 -35.88
CA GLN A 234 -8.74 1.28 -35.86
C GLN A 234 -8.26 1.71 -34.47
N ASN A 235 -7.06 2.30 -34.46
CA ASN A 235 -6.47 3.15 -33.43
C ASN A 235 -7.49 4.05 -32.74
N HIS A 236 -7.44 4.16 -31.40
CA HIS A 236 -7.58 5.45 -30.69
C HIS A 236 -6.93 5.37 -29.29
N SER A 237 -6.07 6.35 -29.00
CA SER A 237 -5.64 6.82 -27.68
C SER A 237 -5.21 8.28 -27.85
N PRO A 238 -5.16 9.12 -26.79
CA PRO A 238 -5.75 8.97 -25.46
C PRO A 238 -6.61 10.19 -25.05
N TRP A 239 -7.18 10.06 -23.86
CA TRP A 239 -8.10 10.96 -23.17
C TRP A 239 -7.51 12.36 -22.87
N PRO A 240 -8.37 13.39 -22.67
CA PRO A 240 -7.92 14.77 -22.49
C PRO A 240 -7.51 15.06 -21.04
N SER A 241 -6.45 15.85 -20.91
CA SER A 241 -6.04 16.55 -19.69
C SER A 241 -7.19 17.41 -19.15
N SER A 242 -7.46 17.34 -17.85
CA SER A 242 -8.45 18.18 -17.20
C SER A 242 -7.91 19.59 -16.96
N ASP A 243 -8.57 20.57 -17.56
CA ASP A 243 -8.37 22.00 -17.34
C ASP A 243 -8.85 22.44 -15.96
N SER A 244 -8.21 23.51 -15.46
CA SER A 244 -8.54 24.20 -14.22
C SER A 244 -9.76 25.11 -14.40
N ASP A 245 -10.81 24.92 -13.60
CA ASP A 245 -11.91 25.88 -13.50
C ASP A 245 -11.65 26.92 -12.39
N GLN A 246 -11.44 28.16 -12.79
CA GLN A 246 -11.63 29.35 -11.96
C GLN A 246 -13.08 29.79 -12.04
N ALA A 247 -13.76 29.91 -10.90
CA ALA A 247 -15.06 30.56 -10.80
C ALA A 247 -14.91 31.99 -10.28
N GLU A 248 -15.09 32.95 -11.18
CA GLU A 248 -15.31 34.37 -10.89
C GLU A 248 -16.81 34.59 -10.57
N LEU A 249 -17.11 35.23 -9.44
CA LEU A 249 -18.44 35.78 -9.14
C LEU A 249 -18.28 37.27 -8.88
N GLY A 250 -18.64 38.06 -9.89
CA GLY A 250 -18.72 39.52 -9.81
C GLY A 250 -20.02 40.01 -9.19
N GLY A 251 -19.98 41.25 -8.69
CA GLY A 251 -21.12 42.17 -8.78
C GLY A 251 -21.66 42.71 -7.47
N LYS A 252 -21.05 43.79 -6.96
CA LYS A 252 -21.66 45.13 -6.97
C LYS A 252 -20.65 46.22 -6.65
#